data_AF-A0A5D2CMS2-F1
#
_entry.id   AF-A0A5D2CMS2-F1
#
_cell.length_a   1.000
_cell.length_b   1.000
_cell.length_c   1.000
_cell.angle_alpha   90.00
_cell.angle_beta   90.00
_cell.angle_gamma   90.00
#
_symmetry.space_group_name_H-M   'P 1'
#
loop_
_entity.id
_entity.type
_entity.pdbx_description
1 polymer ?
#
loop_
_entity_poly.entity_id
_entity_poly.type
_entity_poly.pdbx_seq_one_letter_code
_entity_poly.pdbx_strand_id
1 'polypeptide(L)' 'EVKPEVYEAHKFKLEPNLAKRAEHYFSENMQVRKGLEAWASGDLRAFGELMTASGLSSIKNYECGTIYIFCFLVALLCL' A
#
# COMPACT_ATOMS: atom_id res chain seq x y z
N GLU A 1 18.86 2.47 -4.64
CA GLU A 1 17.39 2.56 -4.68
C GLU A 1 16.93 2.63 -6.14
N VAL A 2 15.82 1.99 -6.51
CA VAL A 2 15.25 2.03 -7.86
C VAL A 2 14.25 3.17 -7.92
N LYS A 3 14.39 4.07 -8.89
CA LYS A 3 13.47 5.21 -9.03
C LYS A 3 12.07 4.74 -9.49
N PRO A 4 10.97 5.35 -9.02
CA PRO A 4 9.61 4.98 -9.42
C PRO A 4 9.39 4.99 -10.94
N GLU A 5 9.99 5.93 -11.65
CA GLU A 5 9.85 6.05 -13.10
C GLU A 5 10.49 4.87 -13.84
N VAL A 6 11.59 4.33 -13.29
CA VAL A 6 12.24 3.14 -13.83
C VAL A 6 11.37 1.91 -13.63
N TYR A 7 10.75 1.77 -12.45
CA TYR A 7 9.79 0.71 -12.19
C TYR A 7 8.60 0.77 -13.14
N GLU A 8 7.93 1.91 -13.25
CA GLU A 8 6.76 2.08 -14.12
C GLU A 8 7.07 1.74 -15.57
N ALA A 9 8.23 2.16 -16.07
CA ALA A 9 8.68 1.85 -17.42
C ALA A 9 9.02 0.37 -17.67
N HIS A 10 9.19 -0.45 -16.63
CA HIS A 10 9.69 -1.82 -16.76
C HIS A 10 8.83 -2.88 -16.06
N LYS A 11 7.80 -2.50 -15.29
CA LYS A 11 7.01 -3.42 -14.45
C LYS A 11 6.36 -4.57 -15.21
N PHE A 12 6.05 -4.37 -16.50
CA PHE A 12 5.50 -5.40 -17.38
C PHE A 12 6.46 -6.57 -17.68
N LYS A 13 7.76 -6.41 -17.36
CA LYS A 13 8.78 -7.46 -17.53
C LYS A 13 8.88 -8.40 -16.34
N LEU A 14 8.15 -8.13 -15.25
CA LEU A 14 8.24 -8.90 -14.02
C LEU A 14 7.35 -10.14 -14.09
N GLU A 15 7.90 -11.26 -13.62
CA GLU A 15 7.11 -12.46 -13.36
C GLU A 15 5.99 -12.18 -12.35
N PRO A 16 4.83 -12.84 -12.43
CA PRO A 16 3.62 -12.46 -11.68
C PRO A 16 3.82 -12.24 -10.18
N ASN A 17 4.58 -13.11 -9.51
CA ASN A 17 4.84 -12.98 -8.08
C ASN A 17 5.73 -11.76 -7.77
N LEU A 18 6.76 -11.52 -8.57
CA LEU A 18 7.62 -10.35 -8.43
C LEU A 18 6.87 -9.07 -8.76
N ALA A 19 5.97 -9.10 -9.74
CA ALA A 19 5.12 -7.97 -10.11
C ALA A 19 4.24 -7.55 -8.92
N LYS A 20 3.60 -8.51 -8.23
CA LYS A 20 2.83 -8.23 -7.01
C LYS A 20 3.68 -7.59 -5.90
N ARG A 21 4.86 -8.15 -5.61
CA ARG A 21 5.74 -7.62 -4.55
C ARG A 21 6.28 -6.23 -4.89
N ALA A 22 6.64 -5.99 -6.16
CA ALA A 22 7.07 -4.69 -6.62
C ALA A 22 5.93 -3.67 -6.57
N GLU A 23 4.72 -4.04 -7.00
CA GLU A 23 3.55 -3.17 -6.93
C GLU A 23 3.26 -2.74 -5.49
N HIS A 24 3.30 -3.68 -4.54
CA HIS A 24 3.18 -3.36 -3.12
C HIS A 24 4.24 -2.35 -2.66
N TYR A 25 5.51 -2.61 -2.96
CA TYR A 25 6.62 -1.75 -2.52
C TYR A 25 6.50 -0.32 -3.06
N PHE A 26 6.25 -0.15 -4.36
CA PHE A 26 6.15 1.17 -4.97
C PHE A 26 4.86 1.90 -4.56
N SER A 27 3.74 1.18 -4.39
CA SER A 27 2.50 1.77 -3.86
C SER A 27 2.69 2.26 -2.42
N GLU A 28 3.39 1.49 -1.59
CA GLU A 28 3.62 1.83 -0.19
C GLU A 28 4.48 3.10 -0.06
N ASN A 29 5.58 3.19 -0.82
CA ASN A 29 6.42 4.39 -0.85
C ASN A 29 5.63 5.64 -1.25
N MET A 30 4.73 5.51 -2.21
CA MET A 30 3.84 6.60 -2.63
C MET A 30 2.84 6.97 -1.51
N GLN A 31 2.24 5.98 -0.85
CA GLN A 31 1.30 6.19 0.25
C GLN A 31 1.97 6.84 1.46
N VAL A 32 3.20 6.45 1.81
CA VAL A 32 3.97 7.09 2.88
C VAL A 32 4.17 8.57 2.58
N ARG A 33 4.57 8.91 1.34
CA ARG A 33 4.80 10.31 0.95
C ARG A 33 3.52 11.15 1.07
N LYS A 34 2.38 10.62 0.62
CA LYS A 34 1.07 11.27 0.79
C LYS A 34 0.61 11.31 2.25
N GLY A 35 0.94 10.27 3.02
CA GLY A 35 0.60 10.17 4.44
C GLY A 35 1.30 11.25 5.26
N LEU A 36 2.55 11.57 4.93
CA LEU A 36 3.26 12.70 5.54
C LEU A 36 2.56 14.04 5.27
N GLU A 37 2.10 14.26 4.04
CA GLU A 37 1.36 15.47 3.66
C GLU A 37 0.02 15.56 4.42
N ALA A 38 -0.78 14.49 4.40
CA ALA A 38 -2.07 14.42 5.08
C ALA A 38 -1.94 14.56 6.61
N TRP A 39 -0.91 13.94 7.20
CA TRP A 39 -0.62 14.08 8.62
C TRP A 39 -0.24 15.52 8.98
N ALA A 40 0.65 16.14 8.20
CA ALA A 40 1.08 17.51 8.44
C ALA A 40 -0.06 18.54 8.29
N SER A 41 -1.03 18.30 7.40
CA SER A 41 -2.21 19.14 7.24
C SER A 41 -3.32 18.86 8.25
N GLY A 42 -3.18 17.83 9.10
CA GLY A 42 -4.23 17.39 10.02
C GLY A 42 -5.42 16.69 9.34
N ASP A 43 -5.28 16.26 8.09
CA ASP A 43 -6.31 15.52 7.37
C ASP A 43 -6.26 14.03 7.75
N LEU A 44 -6.82 13.73 8.92
CA LEU A 44 -6.85 12.37 9.47
C LEU A 44 -7.72 11.42 8.64
N ARG A 45 -8.67 11.93 7.85
CA ARG A 45 -9.51 11.10 6.98
C ARG A 45 -8.68 10.58 5.82
N ALA A 46 -8.00 11.47 5.09
CA ALA A 46 -7.11 11.07 4.01
C ALA A 46 -5.98 10.16 4.52
N PHE A 47 -5.44 10.45 5.71
CA PHE A 47 -4.45 9.57 6.34
C PHE A 47 -4.99 8.17 6.63
N GLY A 48 -6.19 8.06 7.21
CA GLY A 48 -6.85 6.79 7.49
C GLY A 48 -7.11 5.96 6.22
N GLU A 49 -7.57 6.61 5.14
CA GLU A 49 -7.77 5.96 3.85
C GLU A 49 -6.47 5.39 3.27
N LEU A 50 -5.34 6.09 3.44
CA LEU A 50 -4.02 5.60 3.05
C LEU A 50 -3.60 4.38 3.88
N MET A 51 -3.85 4.37 5.19
CA MET A 51 -3.55 3.22 6.06
C MET A 51 -4.37 1.99 5.67
N THR A 52 -5.65 2.18 5.37
CA THR A 52 -6.52 1.13 4.86
C THR A 52 -6.00 0.53 3.55
N ALA A 53 -5.65 1.39 2.60
CA ALA A 53 -5.14 0.93 1.31
C ALA A 53 -3.82 0.17 1.45
N SER A 54 -2.94 0.59 2.38
CA SER A 54 -1.69 -0.11 2.72
C SER A 54 -1.96 -1.51 3.28
N GLY A 55 -2.90 -1.63 4.23
CA GLY A 55 -3.32 -2.92 4.78
C GLY A 55 -3.87 -3.87 3.70
N LEU A 56 -4.73 -3.38 2.81
CA LEU A 56 -5.25 -4.16 1.70
C LEU A 56 -4.17 -4.60 0.71
N SER A 57 -3.18 -3.73 0.42
CA SER A 57 -2.04 -4.06 -0.44
C SER A 57 -1.15 -5.13 0.20
N SER A 58 -0.93 -5.08 1.51
CA SER A 58 -0.16 -6.11 2.23
C SER A 58 -0.80 -7.50 2.10
N ILE A 59 -2.13 -7.58 2.17
CA ILE A 59 -2.87 -8.84 2.01
C ILE A 59 -2.88 -9.32 0.56
N LYS A 60 -3.16 -8.44 -0.41
CA LYS A 60 -3.37 -8.84 -1.83
C LYS A 60 -2.07 -8.98 -2.62
N ASN A 61 -1.14 -8.05 -2.42
CA ASN A 61 0.05 -7.89 -3.24
C ASN A 61 1.30 -8.41 -2.53
N TYR A 62 1.47 -8.12 -1.24
CA TYR A 62 2.57 -8.70 -0.47
C TYR A 62 2.28 -10.11 0.02
N GLU A 63 0.99 -10.50 0.03
CA GLU A 63 0.48 -11.78 0.52
C GLU A 63 1.00 -12.10 1.92
N CYS A 64 1.11 -11.04 2.75
CA CYS A 64 1.45 -11.13 4.15
C CYS A 64 0.27 -10.72 5.03
N GLY A 65 0.29 -11.22 6.26
CA GLY A 65 -0.78 -10.98 7.24
C GLY A 65 -1.43 -12.28 7.68
N THR A 66 -2.19 -12.18 8.76
CA THR A 66 -2.99 -13.29 9.31
C THR A 66 -4.47 -12.97 9.14
N ILE A 67 -5.32 -14.00 9.23
CA ILE A 67 -6.78 -13.83 9.21
C ILE A 67 -7.26 -12.81 10.27
N TYR A 68 -6.55 -12.68 11.38
CA TYR A 68 -6.85 -11.73 12.43
C TYR A 68 -6.59 -10.27 12.02
N ILE A 69 -5.50 -10.01 11.30
CA ILE A 69 -5.21 -8.68 10.71
C ILE A 69 -6.27 -8.32 9.67
N PHE A 70 -6.71 -9.29 8.87
CA PHE A 70 -7.79 -9.10 7.90
C PHE A 70 -9.13 -8.74 8.57
N CYS A 71 -9.58 -9.52 9.56
CA CYS A 71 -10.82 -9.25 10.28
C CYS A 71 -10.81 -7.89 10.99
N PHE A 72 -9.67 -7.50 11.57
CA PHE A 72 -9.54 -6.21 12.25
C PHE A 72 -9.62 -5.03 11.27
N LEU A 73 -8.95 -5.15 10.11
CA LEU A 73 -9.00 -4.14 9.06
C LEU A 73 -10.43 -3.95 8.51
N VAL A 74 -11.15 -5.06 8.26
CA VAL A 74 -12.54 -5.01 7.78
C VAL A 74 -13.48 -4.43 8.84
N ALA A 75 -13.33 -4.80 10.11
CA ALA A 75 -14.15 -4.28 11.20
C ALA A 75 -14.00 -2.76 11.39
N LEU A 76 -12.79 -2.21 11.20
CA LEU A 76 -12.53 -0.77 11.23
C LEU A 76 -13.12 0.00 10.04
N LEU A 77 -13.35 -0.66 8.90
CA LEU A 77 -13.88 -0.03 7.68
C LEU A 77 -15.39 -0.04 7.57
N CYS A 78 -16.06 -0.93 8.31
CA CYS A 78 -17.52 -1.03 8.35
C CYS A 78 -18.16 -0.19 9.46
N LEU A 79 -17.37 0.57 10.24
CA LEU A 79 -17.80 1.54 11.25
C LEU A 79 -17.63 2.97 10.72
#